data_AF-A0A2W4RK51-F1
#
_entry.id   AF-A0A2W4RK51-F1
#
_cell.length_a   1.000
_cell.length_b   1.000
_cell.length_c   1.000
_cell.angle_alpha   90.00
_cell.angle_beta   90.00
_cell.angle_gamma   90.00
#
_symmetry.space_group_name_H-M   'P 1'
#
loop_
_entity.id
_entity.type
_entity.pdbx_description
1 polymer ?
#
loop_
_entity_poly.entity_id
_entity_poly.type
_entity_poly.pdbx_seq_one_letter_code
_entity_poly.pdbx_strand_id
1 'polypeptide(L)'
;MRQLESHAQDAATSLGLSLSPHMSDPATMNAMVDAIFDRGYYQEIAIDSVDGKQLIKRINPVQIKGVPDWFIAIIPLETPHADALIVDGWI
;
A
#
# COMPACT_ATOMS: atom_id res chain seq x y z
N MET A 1 -13.56 3.49 -9.90
CA MET A 1 -12.09 3.55 -9.94
C MET A 1 -11.51 4.84 -9.38
N ARG A 2 -11.84 6.05 -9.88
CA ARG A 2 -11.25 7.33 -9.40
C ARG A 2 -11.18 7.53 -7.88
N GLN A 3 -12.21 7.13 -7.13
CA GLN A 3 -12.22 7.30 -5.66
C GLN A 3 -11.22 6.37 -4.95
N LEU A 4 -11.13 5.11 -5.39
CA LEU A 4 -10.19 4.14 -4.79
C LEU A 4 -8.74 4.50 -5.11
N GLU A 5 -8.50 4.94 -6.34
CA GLU A 5 -7.21 5.44 -6.82
C GLU A 5 -6.77 6.72 -6.08
N SER A 6 -7.67 7.71 -5.94
CA SER A 6 -7.40 8.93 -5.17
C SER A 6 -7.09 8.63 -3.72
N HIS A 7 -7.84 7.73 -3.08
CA HIS A 7 -7.60 7.36 -1.68
C HIS A 7 -6.26 6.64 -1.50
N ALA A 8 -5.90 5.74 -2.41
CA ALA A 8 -4.61 5.06 -2.39
C ALA A 8 -3.46 6.07 -2.60
N GLN A 9 -3.62 7.04 -3.49
CA GLN A 9 -2.62 8.08 -3.72
C GLN A 9 -2.44 9.02 -2.51
N ASP A 10 -3.53 9.47 -1.89
CA ASP A 10 -3.49 10.32 -0.70
C ASP A 10 -2.80 9.59 0.47
N ALA A 11 -3.11 8.30 0.64
CA ALA A 11 -2.50 7.45 1.65
C ALA A 11 -1.00 7.23 1.39
N ALA A 12 -0.63 6.90 0.15
CA ALA A 12 0.78 6.73 -0.22
C ALA A 12 1.58 8.03 0.01
N THR A 13 1.01 9.18 -0.34
CA THR A 13 1.66 10.49 -0.14
C THR A 13 1.83 10.83 1.34
N SER A 14 0.77 10.68 2.14
CA SER A 14 0.82 10.96 3.59
C SER A 14 1.75 10.00 4.33
N LEU A 15 1.77 8.72 3.93
CA LEU A 15 2.65 7.71 4.51
C LEU A 15 4.11 8.01 4.15
N GLY A 16 4.40 8.34 2.89
CA GLY A 16 5.75 8.72 2.46
C GLY A 16 6.30 9.92 3.21
N LEU A 17 5.52 10.98 3.36
CA LEU A 17 5.93 12.15 4.16
C LEU A 17 6.19 11.78 5.63
N SER A 18 5.38 10.90 6.21
CA SER A 18 5.52 10.48 7.62
C SER A 18 6.71 9.55 7.86
N LEU A 19 7.06 8.72 6.87
CA LEU A 19 8.19 7.78 6.96
C LEU A 19 9.55 8.44 6.75
N SER A 20 9.59 9.56 6.02
CA SER A 20 10.82 10.26 5.64
C SER A 20 11.83 10.43 6.79
N PRO A 21 11.47 10.96 7.97
CA PRO A 21 12.43 11.12 9.09
C PRO A 21 12.80 9.81 9.80
N HIS A 22 12.18 8.68 9.45
CA HIS A 22 12.32 7.40 10.13
C HIS A 22 12.91 6.30 9.24
N MET A 23 13.44 6.65 8.06
CA MET A 23 13.99 5.69 7.09
C MET A 23 15.16 4.86 7.64
N SER A 24 15.85 5.35 8.67
CA SER A 24 16.92 4.64 9.37
C SER A 24 16.44 3.80 10.57
N ASP A 25 15.14 3.79 10.89
CA ASP A 25 14.55 3.03 12.00
C ASP A 25 13.49 2.02 11.48
N PRO A 26 13.91 0.80 11.12
CA PRO A 26 13.02 -0.23 10.59
C PRO A 26 11.87 -0.60 11.52
N ALA A 27 12.03 -0.50 12.84
CA ALA A 27 10.98 -0.87 13.79
C ALA A 27 9.83 0.16 13.72
N THR A 28 10.17 1.44 13.71
CA THR A 28 9.20 2.53 13.55
C THR A 28 8.52 2.47 12.18
N MET A 29 9.28 2.22 11.11
CA MET A 29 8.69 2.05 9.76
C MET A 29 7.67 0.92 9.71
N ASN A 30 7.98 -0.25 10.30
CA ASN A 30 7.03 -1.38 10.35
C ASN A 30 5.76 -1.01 11.10
N ALA A 31 5.88 -0.38 12.27
CA ALA A 31 4.72 0.02 13.07
C ALA A 31 3.83 1.03 12.35
N MET A 32 4.41 1.98 11.61
CA MET A 32 3.65 2.94 10.80
C MET A 32 2.92 2.26 9.64
N VAL A 33 3.59 1.36 8.92
CA VAL A 33 2.97 0.59 7.84
C VAL A 33 1.84 -0.28 8.39
N ASP A 34 2.05 -0.97 9.51
CA ASP A 34 1.02 -1.80 10.16
C ASP A 34 -0.21 -0.95 10.53
N ALA A 35 0.00 0.23 11.12
CA ALA A 35 -1.09 1.12 11.51
C ALA A 35 -1.95 1.62 10.33
N ILE A 36 -1.35 1.88 9.17
CA ILE A 36 -2.08 2.25 7.95
C ILE A 36 -2.75 1.03 7.31
N PHE A 37 -2.04 -0.09 7.28
CA PHE A 37 -2.51 -1.33 6.68
C PHE A 37 -3.74 -1.88 7.43
N ASP A 38 -3.70 -1.92 8.76
CA ASP A 38 -4.79 -2.41 9.61
C ASP A 38 -6.05 -1.54 9.54
N ARG A 39 -5.89 -0.25 9.22
CA ARG A 39 -6.99 0.72 9.16
C ARG A 39 -7.57 0.89 7.76
N GLY A 40 -6.88 0.42 6.73
CA GLY A 40 -7.27 0.57 5.35
C GLY A 40 -7.79 -0.72 4.73
N TYR A 41 -8.59 -0.58 3.67
CA TYR A 41 -8.98 -1.70 2.82
C TYR A 41 -7.93 -1.93 1.71
N TYR A 42 -6.66 -1.96 2.08
CA TYR A 42 -5.56 -2.17 1.14
C TYR A 42 -5.32 -3.66 0.93
N GLN A 43 -5.17 -4.05 -0.34
CA GLN A 43 -4.72 -5.40 -0.67
C GLN A 43 -3.22 -5.55 -0.46
N GLU A 44 -2.44 -4.50 -0.73
CA GLU A 44 -0.99 -4.48 -0.56
C GLU A 44 -0.50 -3.08 -0.18
N ILE A 45 0.50 -3.03 0.70
CA ILE A 45 1.38 -1.88 0.89
C ILE A 45 2.82 -2.41 0.84
N ALA A 46 3.63 -1.82 -0.03
CA ALA A 46 5.04 -2.13 -0.17
C ALA A 46 5.88 -0.86 -0.08
N ILE A 47 7.10 -1.00 0.47
CA ILE A 47 8.14 0.02 0.46
C ILE A 47 9.37 -0.63 -0.15
N ASP A 48 9.80 -0.09 -1.28
CA ASP A 48 11.01 -0.49 -1.97
C ASP A 48 12.08 0.61 -1.85
N SER A 49 13.35 0.21 -1.82
CA SER A 49 14.45 1.17 -1.99
C SER A 49 14.48 1.69 -3.43
N VAL A 50 15.20 2.79 -3.66
CA VAL A 50 15.45 3.33 -5.01
C VAL A 50 16.08 2.31 -5.97
N ASP A 51 16.80 1.33 -5.44
CA ASP A 51 17.40 0.23 -6.21
C ASP A 51 16.42 -0.94 -6.47
N GLY A 52 15.15 -0.79 -6.08
CA GLY A 52 14.10 -1.82 -6.22
C GLY A 52 14.17 -2.92 -5.16
N LYS A 53 14.92 -2.75 -4.08
CA LYS A 53 14.98 -3.74 -2.99
C LYS A 53 13.79 -3.56 -2.06
N GLN A 54 12.93 -4.57 -1.97
CA GLN A 54 11.80 -4.57 -1.03
C GLN A 54 12.28 -4.50 0.43
N LEU A 55 11.88 -3.44 1.12
CA LEU A 55 12.18 -3.19 2.53
C LEU A 55 11.05 -3.67 3.42
N ILE A 56 9.80 -3.36 3.06
CA ILE A 56 8.59 -3.75 3.80
C ILE A 56 7.53 -4.18 2.79
N LYS A 57 6.79 -5.25 3.11
CA LYS A 57 5.59 -5.66 2.38
C LYS A 57 4.53 -6.16 3.36
N ARG A 58 3.29 -5.73 3.13
CA ARG A 58 2.08 -6.25 3.74
C ARG A 58 1.10 -6.59 2.64
N ILE A 59 0.52 -7.79 2.73
CA ILE A 59 -0.43 -8.28 1.74
C ILE A 59 -1.63 -8.88 2.47
N ASN A 60 -2.82 -8.53 2.02
CA ASN A 60 -4.05 -9.15 2.47
C ASN A 60 -4.48 -10.15 1.39
N PRO A 61 -4.38 -11.46 1.63
CA PRO A 61 -4.73 -12.45 0.63
C PRO A 61 -6.22 -12.32 0.29
N VAL A 62 -6.52 -12.12 -0.99
CA VAL A 62 -7.91 -12.09 -1.48
C VAL A 62 -8.46 -13.52 -1.41
N GLN A 63 -9.18 -13.83 -0.33
CA GLN A 63 -9.95 -15.08 -0.20
C GLN A 63 -11.42 -14.77 -0.38
N ILE A 64 -11.89 -14.85 -1.63
CA ILE A 64 -13.33 -14.77 -1.91
C ILE A 64 -13.95 -16.13 -1.60
N LYS A 65 -14.41 -16.32 -0.37
CA LYS A 65 -15.13 -17.55 0.04
C LYS A 65 -16.64 -17.36 -0.15
N GLY A 66 -17.29 -18.34 -0.77
CA GLY A 66 -18.75 -18.39 -0.88
C GLY A 66 -19.37 -17.56 -2.01
N VAL A 67 -18.56 -16.96 -2.90
CA VAL A 67 -19.06 -16.29 -4.12
C VAL A 67 -18.88 -17.24 -5.32
N PRO A 68 -19.92 -17.47 -6.12
CA PRO A 68 -19.81 -18.31 -7.31
C PRO A 68 -18.86 -17.73 -8.37
N ASP A 69 -18.08 -18.60 -9.02
CA ASP A 69 -17.07 -18.20 -10.03
C ASP A 69 -17.66 -17.38 -11.19
N TRP A 70 -18.90 -17.70 -11.60
CA TRP A 70 -19.57 -16.97 -12.68
C TRP A 70 -19.80 -15.49 -12.34
N PHE A 71 -19.99 -15.14 -11.07
CA PHE A 71 -20.19 -13.75 -10.63
C PHE A 71 -18.86 -12.97 -10.66
N ILE A 72 -17.78 -13.61 -10.23
CA ILE A 72 -16.42 -13.06 -10.31
C ILE A 72 -16.03 -12.81 -11.78
N ALA A 73 -16.37 -13.76 -12.67
CA ALA A 73 -16.05 -13.66 -14.10
C ALA A 73 -16.79 -12.54 -14.85
N ILE A 74 -17.94 -12.06 -14.34
CA ILE A 74 -18.75 -11.00 -14.97
C ILE A 74 -18.35 -9.61 -14.47
N ILE A 75 -17.65 -9.51 -13.34
CA ILE A 75 -17.17 -8.23 -12.79
C ILE A 75 -15.64 -8.21 -12.81
N PRO A 76 -15.01 -7.61 -13.85
CA PRO A 76 -13.57 -7.40 -13.85
C PRO A 76 -13.20 -6.38 -12.77
N LEU A 77 -12.73 -6.88 -11.63
CA LEU A 77 -12.17 -6.06 -10.56
C LEU A 77 -10.68 -5.87 -10.83
N GLU A 78 -10.33 -4.82 -11.56
CA GLU A 78 -8.95 -4.34 -11.59
C GLU A 78 -8.65 -3.62 -10.28
N THR A 79 -7.69 -4.10 -9.50
CA THR A 79 -7.26 -3.40 -8.29
C THR A 79 -6.35 -2.24 -8.69
N PRO A 80 -6.76 -0.99 -8.44
CA PRO A 80 -5.93 0.16 -8.76
C PRO A 80 -4.67 0.12 -7.89
N HIS A 81 -3.53 0.26 -8.55
CA HIS A 81 -2.23 0.47 -7.91
C HIS A 81 -1.99 1.98 -7.82
N ALA A 82 -1.46 2.45 -6.69
CA ALA A 82 -1.04 3.83 -6.50
C ALA A 82 0.32 3.85 -5.82
N ASP A 83 1.19 4.75 -6.29
CA ASP A 83 2.58 4.84 -5.86
C ASP A 83 2.86 6.25 -5.32
N ALA A 84 3.75 6.35 -4.33
CA ALA A 84 4.30 7.63 -3.88
C ALA A 84 5.78 7.50 -3.58
N LEU A 85 6.53 8.56 -3.91
CA LEU A 85 7.95 8.67 -3.56
C LEU A 85 8.11 9.07 -2.09
N ILE A 86 9.03 8.40 -1.41
CA ILE A 86 9.50 8.76 -0.07
C ILE A 86 10.82 9.50 -0.24
N VAL A 87 10.89 10.74 0.25
CA VAL A 87 12.03 11.64 0.06
C VAL A 87 12.62 11.96 1.43
N ASP A 88 13.87 11.58 1.67
CA ASP A 88 14.58 11.91 2.91
C ASP A 88 15.44 13.16 2.68
N GLY A 89 14.90 14.33 3.03
CA GLY A 89 15.56 15.61 2.79
C GLY A 89 15.33 16.16 1.38
N TRP A 90 16.41 16.38 0.62
CA TRP A 90 16.38 16.94 -0.74
C TRP A 90 16.66 15.90 -1.84
N ILE A 91 16.65 14.62 -1.49
CA ILE A 91 17.02 13.50 -2.38
C ILE A 91 15.86 12.51 -2.46
#